data_AF-A0A9X1YEM5-F1
#
_entry.id   AF-A0A9X1YEM5-F1
#
_cell.length_a   1.000
_cell.length_b   1.000
_cell.length_c   1.000
_cell.angle_alpha   90.00
_cell.angle_beta   90.00
_cell.angle_gamma   90.00
#
_symmetry.space_group_name_H-M   'P 1'
#
loop_
_entity.id
_entity.type
_entity.pdbx_description
1 polymer ?
#
loop_
_entity_poly.entity_id
_entity_poly.type
_entity_poly.pdbx_seq_one_letter_code
_entity_poly.pdbx_strand_id
1 'polypeptide(L)'
;MTAVNPKTTRGYRNRNPGNIEHVATNRWQGLAEPASDGRFCRFVGHEYGLRALAVLLITYQDRHGLRTLRDIIARWAPPAENDTVAYLAAVARRMGVGPDDPLDLHRHDHLRPLVEAIVAHECAGLAYSAAVLDRALTLAGVPPAAPRTLAQVAAATDTGRGAVLVGAAGIATALAQAAPAIQALGDLAPMVAIAVVLAAVAGVLAWRLGRPA
;
A
#
# COMPACT_ATOMS: atom_id res chain seq x y z
N MET A 1 12.76 13.98 22.23
CA MET A 1 12.06 14.73 21.17
C MET A 1 10.67 14.13 21.04
N THR A 2 9.61 14.89 21.36
CA THR A 2 8.23 14.43 21.22
C THR A 2 7.91 14.31 19.73
N ALA A 3 7.43 13.16 19.27
CA ALA A 3 7.07 12.98 17.87
C ALA A 3 6.02 14.03 17.47
N VAL A 4 6.27 14.76 16.37
CA VAL A 4 5.32 15.74 15.84
C VAL A 4 4.04 15.01 15.47
N ASN A 5 2.88 15.46 15.96
CA ASN A 5 1.59 14.89 15.59
C ASN A 5 1.31 15.21 14.11
N PRO A 6 1.20 14.21 13.21
CA PRO A 6 1.00 14.45 11.77
C PRO A 6 -0.24 15.30 11.44
N LYS A 7 -1.25 15.29 12.31
CA LYS A 7 -2.51 16.05 12.12
C LYS A 7 -2.38 17.55 12.36
N THR A 8 -1.27 18.02 12.94
CA THR A 8 -1.02 19.46 13.12
C THR A 8 -0.37 20.10 11.90
N THR A 9 0.15 19.28 10.98
CA THR A 9 0.80 19.75 9.75
C THR A 9 -0.17 20.55 8.88
N ARG A 10 0.37 21.51 8.11
CA ARG A 10 -0.42 22.28 7.13
C ARG A 10 -1.07 21.35 6.10
N GLY A 11 -0.33 20.35 5.60
CA GLY A 11 -0.85 19.42 4.61
C GLY A 11 -2.08 18.65 5.10
N TYR A 12 -2.08 18.21 6.36
CA TYR A 12 -3.29 17.62 6.96
C TYR A 12 -4.43 18.66 7.10
N ARG A 13 -4.16 19.83 7.70
CA ARG A 13 -5.20 20.86 7.95
C ARG A 13 -5.85 21.37 6.67
N ASN A 14 -5.08 21.56 5.61
CA ASN A 14 -5.57 22.01 4.30
C ASN A 14 -6.18 20.88 3.47
N ARG A 15 -6.15 19.64 3.98
CA ARG A 15 -6.49 18.42 3.23
C ARG A 15 -5.70 18.31 1.93
N ASN A 16 -4.46 18.81 1.96
CA ASN A 16 -3.50 18.89 0.86
C ASN A 16 -2.18 18.20 1.29
N PRO A 17 -2.18 16.86 1.41
CA PRO A 17 -1.05 16.15 2.01
C PRO A 17 0.19 16.10 1.11
N GLY A 18 0.10 16.53 -0.15
CA GLY A 18 1.24 16.75 -1.03
C GLY A 18 1.76 18.19 -1.04
N ASN A 19 1.27 19.08 -0.17
CA ASN A 19 1.66 20.50 -0.16
C ASN A 19 1.61 21.16 -1.54
N ILE A 20 0.57 20.85 -2.35
CA ILE A 20 0.43 21.38 -3.70
C ILE A 20 0.16 22.88 -3.63
N GLU A 21 0.98 23.66 -4.34
CA GLU A 21 0.83 25.10 -4.43
C GLU A 21 -0.40 25.50 -5.24
N HIS A 22 -1.03 26.59 -4.85
CA HIS A 22 -2.18 27.14 -5.53
C HIS A 22 -1.73 28.02 -6.70
N VAL A 23 -2.10 27.59 -7.91
CA VAL A 23 -1.92 28.37 -9.14
C VAL A 23 -3.29 28.71 -9.69
N ALA A 24 -3.57 30.00 -9.91
CA ALA A 24 -4.89 30.50 -10.26
C ALA A 24 -5.43 30.01 -11.61
N THR A 25 -4.64 29.33 -12.44
CA THR A 25 -5.09 28.67 -13.67
C THR A 25 -5.45 27.19 -13.46
N ASN A 26 -4.96 26.57 -12.39
CA ASN A 26 -5.22 25.16 -12.10
C ASN A 26 -6.56 25.02 -11.38
N ARG A 27 -7.53 24.40 -12.05
CA ARG A 27 -8.87 24.14 -11.50
C ARG A 27 -8.91 22.73 -10.94
N TRP A 28 -8.30 22.52 -9.77
CA TRP A 28 -8.35 21.21 -9.12
C TRP A 28 -9.78 20.87 -8.70
N GLN A 29 -10.20 19.63 -8.95
CA GLN A 29 -11.47 19.13 -8.45
C GLN A 29 -11.44 19.07 -6.92
N GLY A 30 -12.46 19.63 -6.28
CA GLY A 30 -12.61 19.62 -4.83
C GLY A 30 -11.79 20.68 -4.10
N LEU A 31 -11.38 21.78 -4.77
CA LEU A 31 -10.90 22.97 -4.06
C LEU A 31 -11.97 23.48 -3.10
N ALA A 32 -11.53 23.87 -1.91
CA ALA A 32 -12.40 24.47 -0.89
C ALA A 32 -12.63 25.97 -1.15
N GLU A 33 -13.49 26.59 -0.36
CA GLU A 33 -13.59 28.05 -0.28
C GLU A 33 -13.11 28.57 1.10
N PRO A 34 -12.13 29.49 1.14
CA PRO A 34 -11.26 29.88 0.03
C PRO A 34 -10.36 28.72 -0.46
N ALA A 35 -9.95 28.79 -1.73
CA ALA A 35 -9.19 27.74 -2.42
C ALA A 35 -7.73 27.59 -1.97
N SER A 36 -7.18 28.58 -1.25
CA SER A 36 -5.83 28.53 -0.70
C SER A 36 -5.73 29.10 0.71
N ASP A 37 -4.65 28.76 1.40
CA ASP A 37 -4.22 29.43 2.64
C ASP A 37 -3.13 30.48 2.39
N GLY A 38 -3.12 31.05 1.18
CA GLY A 38 -2.01 31.84 0.64
C GLY A 38 -1.33 31.05 -0.48
N ARG A 39 -0.21 30.39 -0.17
CA ARG A 39 0.60 29.65 -1.16
C ARG A 39 0.02 28.29 -1.52
N PHE A 40 -0.65 27.58 -0.60
CA PHE A 40 -1.02 26.18 -0.81
C PHE A 40 -2.51 25.99 -1.04
N CYS A 41 -2.85 25.01 -1.90
CA CYS A 41 -4.24 24.63 -2.12
C CYS A 41 -4.89 24.14 -0.82
N ARG A 42 -6.19 24.39 -0.70
CA ARG A 42 -7.10 23.78 0.28
C ARG A 42 -8.15 22.95 -0.43
N PHE A 43 -8.43 21.76 0.09
CA PHE A 43 -9.43 20.86 -0.48
C PHE A 43 -10.61 20.63 0.45
N VAL A 44 -11.78 20.32 -0.11
CA VAL A 44 -13.00 19.99 0.65
C VAL A 44 -12.93 18.63 1.32
N GLY A 45 -12.00 17.76 0.94
CA GLY A 45 -11.81 16.42 1.49
C GLY A 45 -10.37 15.95 1.31
N HIS A 46 -9.90 15.04 2.15
CA HIS A 46 -8.54 14.49 2.04
C HIS A 46 -8.37 13.69 0.75
N GLU A 47 -9.43 13.02 0.31
CA GLU A 47 -9.50 12.28 -0.94
C GLU A 47 -9.22 13.19 -2.14
N TYR A 48 -9.67 14.46 -2.09
CA TYR A 48 -9.45 15.41 -3.19
C TYR A 48 -8.00 15.93 -3.24
N GLY A 49 -7.36 16.15 -2.08
CA GLY A 49 -5.93 16.50 -2.07
C GLY A 49 -5.03 15.34 -2.46
N LEU A 50 -5.35 14.12 -2.02
CA LEU A 50 -4.66 12.90 -2.45
C LEU A 50 -4.87 12.64 -3.95
N ARG A 51 -6.08 12.87 -4.46
CA ARG A 51 -6.38 12.81 -5.90
C ARG A 51 -5.56 13.85 -6.67
N ALA A 52 -5.48 15.09 -6.20
CA ALA A 52 -4.68 16.13 -6.85
C ALA A 52 -3.20 15.73 -6.92
N LEU A 53 -2.66 15.14 -5.84
CA LEU A 53 -1.31 14.58 -5.82
C LEU A 53 -1.15 13.47 -6.87
N ALA A 54 -2.06 12.50 -6.89
CA ALA A 54 -2.05 11.41 -7.87
C ALA A 54 -2.09 11.91 -9.32
N VAL A 55 -3.00 12.84 -9.64
CA VAL A 55 -3.13 13.44 -10.98
C VAL A 55 -1.86 14.19 -11.38
N LEU A 56 -1.22 14.90 -10.44
CA LEU A 56 0.02 15.62 -10.71
C LEU A 56 1.17 14.66 -11.06
N LEU A 57 1.29 13.54 -10.33
CA LEU A 57 2.29 12.51 -10.61
C LEU A 57 2.04 11.82 -11.95
N ILE A 58 0.78 11.46 -12.26
CA ILE A 58 0.40 10.91 -13.57
C ILE A 58 0.73 11.92 -14.69
N THR A 59 0.45 13.20 -14.47
CA THR A 59 0.81 14.27 -15.42
C THR A 59 2.32 14.34 -15.66
N TYR A 60 3.14 14.06 -14.65
CA TYR A 60 4.59 13.98 -14.83
C TYR A 60 5.00 12.86 -15.78
N GLN A 61 4.42 11.67 -15.61
CA GLN A 61 4.65 10.56 -16.53
C GLN A 61 4.17 10.86 -17.95
N ASP A 62 2.96 11.42 -18.08
CA ASP A 62 2.32 11.59 -19.38
C ASP A 62 2.89 12.75 -20.19
N ARG A 63 3.13 13.90 -19.55
CA ARG A 63 3.56 15.13 -20.24
C ARG A 63 5.07 15.29 -20.32
N HIS A 64 5.80 14.71 -19.38
CA HIS A 64 7.26 14.86 -19.31
C HIS A 64 8.01 13.54 -19.53
N GLY A 65 7.30 12.43 -19.72
CA GLY A 65 7.92 11.14 -20.00
C GLY A 65 8.72 10.57 -18.83
N LEU A 66 8.44 11.01 -17.59
CA LEU A 66 9.17 10.54 -16.41
C LEU A 66 8.73 9.12 -16.07
N ARG A 67 9.65 8.16 -16.12
CA ARG A 67 9.36 6.73 -15.94
C ARG A 67 10.12 6.08 -14.78
N THR A 68 10.96 6.82 -14.08
CA THR A 68 11.72 6.30 -12.94
C THR A 68 11.37 7.07 -11.68
N LEU A 69 11.63 6.46 -10.52
CA LEU A 69 11.43 7.14 -9.25
C LEU A 69 12.35 8.36 -9.12
N ARG A 70 13.60 8.26 -9.58
CA ARG A 70 14.57 9.36 -9.60
C ARG A 70 14.02 10.57 -10.35
N ASP A 71 13.51 10.36 -11.56
CA ASP A 71 13.00 11.47 -12.38
C ASP A 71 11.80 12.14 -11.73
N ILE A 72 10.84 11.32 -11.25
CA ILE A 72 9.62 11.82 -10.61
C ILE A 72 9.97 12.63 -9.36
N ILE A 73 10.86 12.13 -8.49
CA ILE A 73 11.25 12.83 -7.26
C ILE A 73 12.10 14.06 -7.55
N ALA A 74 13.00 14.02 -8.54
CA ALA A 74 13.79 15.19 -8.94
C ALA A 74 12.90 16.35 -9.43
N ARG A 75 11.78 16.03 -10.11
CA ARG A 75 10.77 17.03 -10.48
C ARG A 75 9.89 17.46 -9.31
N TRP A 76 9.56 16.53 -8.40
CA TRP A 76 8.71 16.81 -7.24
C TRP A 76 9.40 17.70 -6.20
N ALA A 77 10.65 17.39 -5.87
CA ALA A 77 11.44 18.03 -4.83
C ALA A 77 12.84 18.39 -5.38
N PRO A 78 12.95 19.45 -6.19
CA PRO A 78 14.22 19.83 -6.82
C PRO A 78 15.28 20.26 -5.77
N PRO A 79 16.58 20.09 -6.08
CA PRO A 79 17.66 20.21 -5.10
C PRO A 79 17.94 21.64 -4.62
N ALA A 80 17.41 22.65 -5.30
CA ALA A 80 17.54 24.04 -4.87
C ALA A 80 16.86 24.31 -3.51
N GLU A 81 15.82 23.53 -3.17
CA GLU A 81 15.02 23.71 -1.96
C GLU A 81 14.99 22.47 -1.06
N ASN A 82 15.52 21.33 -1.53
CA ASN A 82 15.37 20.03 -0.88
C ASN A 82 16.65 19.21 -0.92
N ASP A 83 16.81 18.30 0.05
CA ASP A 83 17.74 17.18 -0.10
C ASP A 83 17.08 16.08 -0.95
N THR A 84 17.11 16.28 -2.28
CA THR A 84 16.49 15.36 -3.25
C THR A 84 17.05 13.93 -3.12
N VAL A 85 18.32 13.78 -2.73
CA VAL A 85 18.95 12.46 -2.56
C VAL A 85 18.37 11.74 -1.36
N ALA A 86 18.26 12.42 -0.21
CA ALA A 86 17.62 11.85 0.97
C ALA A 86 16.12 11.56 0.75
N TYR A 87 15.41 12.45 0.04
CA TYR A 87 14.01 12.23 -0.33
C TYR A 87 13.87 10.96 -1.18
N LEU A 88 14.62 10.86 -2.28
CA LEU A 88 14.63 9.71 -3.18
C LEU A 88 14.93 8.42 -2.42
N ALA A 89 15.95 8.40 -1.57
CA ALA A 89 16.29 7.23 -0.77
C ALA A 89 15.18 6.83 0.22
N ALA A 90 14.51 7.80 0.83
CA ALA A 90 13.40 7.54 1.74
C ALA A 90 12.18 6.94 1.02
N VAL A 91 11.83 7.47 -0.16
CA VAL A 91 10.71 6.97 -0.97
C VAL A 91 11.03 5.60 -1.56
N ALA A 92 12.23 5.42 -2.13
CA ALA A 92 12.68 4.15 -2.70
C ALA A 92 12.59 3.02 -1.67
N ARG A 93 13.11 3.26 -0.46
CA ARG A 93 13.04 2.30 0.65
C ARG A 93 11.61 1.95 1.04
N ARG A 94 10.70 2.92 1.05
CA ARG A 94 9.29 2.69 1.42
C ARG A 94 8.52 1.93 0.33
N MET A 95 8.86 2.15 -0.93
CA MET A 95 8.26 1.45 -2.07
C MET A 95 8.89 0.07 -2.31
N GLY A 96 10.12 -0.16 -1.84
CA GLY A 96 10.85 -1.40 -2.12
C GLY A 96 11.35 -1.50 -3.56
N VAL A 97 11.58 -0.36 -4.23
CA VAL A 97 12.06 -0.28 -5.62
C VAL A 97 13.39 0.48 -5.69
N GLY A 98 14.18 0.19 -6.71
CA GLY A 98 15.37 0.94 -7.07
C GLY A 98 15.02 2.35 -7.58
N PRO A 99 15.90 3.34 -7.43
CA PRO A 99 15.69 4.69 -7.94
C PRO A 99 15.40 4.77 -9.45
N ASP A 100 15.99 3.84 -10.21
CA ASP A 100 15.95 3.81 -11.68
C ASP A 100 15.02 2.70 -12.21
N ASP A 101 14.29 2.03 -11.33
CA ASP A 101 13.31 1.01 -11.72
C ASP A 101 12.14 1.67 -12.48
N PRO A 102 11.64 1.02 -13.55
CA PRO A 102 10.52 1.56 -14.31
C PRO A 102 9.24 1.56 -13.48
N LEU A 103 8.58 2.72 -13.46
CA LEU A 103 7.28 2.93 -12.87
C LEU A 103 6.23 3.22 -13.93
N ASP A 104 5.05 2.65 -13.75
CA ASP A 104 3.86 3.01 -14.50
C ASP A 104 2.76 3.48 -13.54
N LEU A 105 2.59 4.79 -13.45
CA LEU A 105 1.67 5.48 -12.56
C LEU A 105 0.20 5.36 -12.98
N HIS A 106 -0.10 4.75 -14.13
CA HIS A 106 -1.46 4.31 -14.45
C HIS A 106 -1.82 2.98 -13.76
N ARG A 107 -0.86 2.35 -13.07
CA ARG A 107 -1.08 1.15 -12.27
C ARG A 107 -1.22 1.51 -10.79
N HIS A 108 -2.29 1.02 -10.19
CA HIS A 108 -2.59 1.28 -8.77
C HIS A 108 -1.48 0.79 -7.83
N ASP A 109 -0.88 -0.37 -8.12
CA ASP A 109 0.20 -0.96 -7.33
C ASP A 109 1.53 -0.20 -7.42
N HIS A 110 1.70 0.72 -8.38
CA HIS A 110 2.86 1.62 -8.45
C HIS A 110 2.51 3.00 -7.86
N LEU A 111 1.36 3.55 -8.24
CA LEU A 111 0.94 4.90 -7.84
C LEU A 111 0.64 5.01 -6.34
N ARG A 112 -0.08 4.04 -5.77
CA ARG A 112 -0.47 4.08 -4.36
C ARG A 112 0.73 4.15 -3.41
N PRO A 113 1.74 3.26 -3.48
CA PRO A 113 2.87 3.33 -2.55
C PRO A 113 3.71 4.60 -2.74
N LEU A 114 3.77 5.16 -3.96
CA LEU A 114 4.41 6.46 -4.20
C LEU A 114 3.66 7.62 -3.51
N VAL A 115 2.34 7.69 -3.68
CA VAL A 115 1.48 8.67 -3.01
C VAL A 115 1.63 8.57 -1.50
N GLU A 116 1.56 7.36 -0.93
CA GLU A 116 1.76 7.14 0.50
C GLU A 116 3.14 7.60 0.99
N ALA A 117 4.19 7.37 0.20
CA ALA A 117 5.55 7.73 0.57
C ALA A 117 5.79 9.25 0.55
N ILE A 118 5.28 9.94 -0.47
CA ILE A 118 5.31 11.42 -0.53
C ILE A 118 4.55 12.01 0.66
N VAL A 119 3.31 11.57 0.90
CA VAL A 119 2.50 12.07 2.03
C VAL A 119 3.20 11.89 3.37
N ALA A 120 3.83 10.73 3.59
CA ALA A 120 4.57 10.50 4.81
C ALA A 120 5.79 11.41 4.94
N HIS A 121 6.47 11.74 3.84
CA HIS A 121 7.58 12.70 3.85
C HIS A 121 7.08 14.12 4.14
N GLU A 122 6.02 14.57 3.45
CA GLU A 122 5.47 15.93 3.53
C GLU A 122 4.77 16.25 4.85
N CYS A 123 4.17 15.24 5.49
CA CYS A 123 3.28 15.43 6.63
C CYS A 123 3.74 14.65 7.88
N ALA A 124 5.05 14.65 8.17
CA ALA A 124 5.62 14.10 9.41
C ALA A 124 5.21 12.64 9.70
N GLY A 125 5.18 11.78 8.68
CA GLY A 125 4.82 10.38 8.80
C GLY A 125 3.32 10.09 8.75
N LEU A 126 2.50 11.05 8.30
CA LEU A 126 1.07 10.86 8.11
C LEU A 126 0.77 9.62 7.27
N ALA A 127 -0.20 8.83 7.73
CA ALA A 127 -0.74 7.68 7.01
C ALA A 127 -2.26 7.79 6.94
N TYR A 128 -2.82 7.48 5.78
CA TYR A 128 -4.27 7.38 5.55
C TYR A 128 -4.68 5.91 5.53
N SER A 129 -5.96 5.64 5.79
CA SER A 129 -6.51 4.30 5.62
C SER A 129 -6.52 3.92 4.13
N ALA A 130 -6.46 2.61 3.85
CA ALA A 130 -6.55 2.09 2.48
C ALA A 130 -7.80 2.61 1.76
N ALA A 131 -8.95 2.65 2.43
CA ALA A 131 -10.20 3.14 1.83
C ALA A 131 -10.12 4.60 1.35
N VAL A 132 -9.44 5.49 2.07
CA VAL A 132 -9.27 6.90 1.67
C VAL A 132 -8.34 7.00 0.46
N LEU A 133 -7.24 6.25 0.47
CA LEU A 133 -6.27 6.23 -0.62
C LEU A 133 -6.87 5.62 -1.90
N ASP A 134 -7.50 4.46 -1.79
CA ASP A 134 -8.13 3.76 -2.91
C ASP A 134 -9.26 4.62 -3.52
N ARG A 135 -10.03 5.35 -2.68
CA ARG A 135 -11.02 6.32 -3.17
C ARG A 135 -10.38 7.49 -3.91
N ALA A 136 -9.30 8.05 -3.38
CA ALA A 136 -8.58 9.15 -4.03
C ALA A 136 -8.01 8.75 -5.38
N LEU A 137 -7.40 7.56 -5.46
CA LEU A 137 -6.82 7.02 -6.70
C LEU A 137 -7.90 6.64 -7.71
N THR A 138 -9.05 6.11 -7.26
CA THR A 138 -10.24 5.91 -8.12
C THR A 138 -10.72 7.23 -8.73
N LEU A 139 -10.79 8.32 -7.94
CA LEU A 139 -11.15 9.64 -8.44
C LEU A 139 -10.09 10.25 -9.39
N ALA A 140 -8.86 9.73 -9.37
CA ALA A 140 -7.79 10.06 -10.30
C ALA A 140 -7.78 9.18 -11.56
N GLY A 141 -8.70 8.21 -11.67
CA GLY A 141 -8.80 7.28 -12.81
C GLY A 141 -7.96 6.01 -12.67
N VAL A 142 -7.36 5.76 -11.51
CA VAL A 142 -6.53 4.58 -11.24
C VAL A 142 -7.17 3.79 -10.10
N PRO A 143 -8.29 3.08 -10.32
CA PRO A 143 -8.92 2.28 -9.27
C PRO A 143 -8.04 1.09 -8.84
N PRO A 144 -8.22 0.54 -7.63
CA PRO A 144 -7.57 -0.69 -7.23
C PRO A 144 -7.90 -1.82 -8.21
N ALA A 145 -6.90 -2.66 -8.49
CA ALA A 145 -7.12 -3.84 -9.32
C ALA A 145 -8.20 -4.74 -8.69
N ALA A 146 -9.05 -5.31 -9.54
CA ALA A 146 -10.04 -6.27 -9.08
C ALA A 146 -9.35 -7.42 -8.32
N PRO A 147 -9.94 -7.93 -7.22
CA PRO A 147 -9.42 -9.10 -6.53
C PRO A 147 -9.20 -10.23 -7.54
N ARG A 148 -8.01 -10.83 -7.52
CA ARG A 148 -7.76 -12.00 -8.38
C ARG A 148 -8.67 -13.14 -7.93
N THR A 149 -9.34 -13.78 -8.88
CA THR A 149 -10.08 -15.01 -8.60
C THR A 149 -9.10 -16.13 -8.23
N LEU A 150 -9.59 -17.16 -7.53
CA LEU A 150 -8.78 -18.35 -7.23
C LEU A 150 -8.19 -18.97 -8.49
N ALA A 151 -8.94 -18.96 -9.60
CA ALA A 151 -8.48 -19.44 -10.90
C ALA A 151 -7.31 -18.60 -11.46
N GLN A 152 -7.36 -17.28 -11.31
CA GLN A 152 -6.26 -16.40 -11.73
C GLN A 152 -5.00 -16.57 -10.87
N VAL A 153 -5.16 -16.83 -9.58
CA VAL A 153 -4.03 -17.16 -8.69
C VAL A 153 -3.42 -18.50 -9.08
N ALA A 154 -4.24 -19.53 -9.34
CA ALA A 154 -3.79 -20.85 -9.78
C ALA A 154 -3.07 -20.79 -11.14
N ALA A 155 -3.58 -20.02 -12.11
CA ALA A 155 -2.94 -19.84 -13.41
C ALA A 155 -1.58 -19.12 -13.31
N ALA A 156 -1.47 -18.14 -12.41
CA ALA A 156 -0.20 -17.42 -12.17
C ALA A 156 0.87 -18.33 -11.54
N THR A 157 0.48 -19.30 -10.71
CA THR A 157 1.41 -20.30 -10.15
C THR A 157 1.89 -21.33 -11.19
N ASP A 158 1.08 -21.62 -12.21
CA ASP A 158 1.43 -22.60 -13.26
C ASP A 158 2.38 -22.05 -14.33
N THR A 159 2.55 -20.72 -14.41
CA THR A 159 3.38 -20.08 -15.47
C THR A 159 4.87 -19.95 -15.09
N GLY A 160 5.35 -20.72 -14.10
CA GLY A 160 6.79 -20.91 -13.84
C GLY A 160 7.59 -19.66 -13.40
N ARG A 161 6.92 -18.55 -13.05
CA ARG A 161 7.57 -17.33 -12.52
C ARG A 161 7.09 -17.03 -11.11
N GLY A 162 7.71 -17.70 -10.14
CA GLY A 162 7.63 -17.30 -8.73
C GLY A 162 7.54 -18.49 -7.79
N ALA A 163 8.69 -19.00 -7.36
CA ALA A 163 8.79 -19.78 -6.14
C ALA A 163 8.50 -18.87 -4.94
N VAL A 164 7.22 -18.63 -4.66
CA VAL A 164 6.78 -18.24 -3.31
C VAL A 164 6.42 -19.52 -2.60
N LEU A 165 7.37 -20.02 -1.82
CA LEU A 165 7.20 -21.07 -0.83
C LEU A 165 6.36 -20.52 0.33
N VAL A 166 5.10 -20.20 0.07
CA VAL A 166 4.08 -20.10 1.11
C VAL A 166 3.11 -21.23 0.77
N GLY A 167 3.04 -22.22 1.65
CA GLY A 167 2.32 -23.47 1.46
C GLY A 167 0.80 -23.30 1.33
N ALA A 168 0.32 -22.62 0.30
CA ALA A 168 -1.10 -22.54 -0.03
C ALA A 168 -1.57 -23.85 -0.69
N ALA A 169 -0.73 -24.47 -1.52
CA ALA A 169 -1.02 -25.81 -2.05
C ALA A 169 -1.12 -26.85 -0.92
N GLY A 170 -0.28 -26.74 0.11
CA GLY A 170 -0.30 -27.61 1.29
C GLY A 170 -1.47 -27.34 2.24
N ILE A 171 -1.83 -26.07 2.47
CA ILE A 171 -2.96 -25.73 3.35
C ILE A 171 -4.31 -26.06 2.69
N ALA A 172 -4.46 -25.84 1.38
CA ALA A 172 -5.69 -26.17 0.66
C ALA A 172 -5.93 -27.69 0.58
N THR A 173 -4.87 -28.49 0.34
CA THR A 173 -4.98 -29.96 0.36
C THR A 173 -5.08 -30.51 1.78
N ALA A 174 -4.37 -29.95 2.77
CA ALA A 174 -4.50 -30.37 4.16
C ALA A 174 -5.89 -30.08 4.74
N LEU A 175 -6.51 -28.95 4.41
CA LEU A 175 -7.88 -28.64 4.85
C LEU A 175 -8.92 -29.51 4.13
N ALA A 176 -8.75 -29.78 2.84
CA ALA A 176 -9.64 -30.69 2.10
C ALA A 176 -9.55 -32.15 2.59
N GLN A 177 -8.36 -32.60 3.00
CA GLN A 177 -8.15 -33.94 3.55
C GLN A 177 -8.50 -34.06 5.05
N ALA A 178 -8.52 -32.96 5.80
CA ALA A 178 -8.93 -32.93 7.21
C ALA A 178 -10.43 -32.68 7.42
N ALA A 179 -11.18 -32.30 6.38
CA ALA A 179 -12.61 -32.01 6.48
C ALA A 179 -13.46 -33.14 7.11
N PRO A 180 -13.29 -34.44 6.78
CA PRO A 180 -14.08 -35.49 7.42
C PRO A 180 -13.71 -35.70 8.90
N ALA A 181 -12.46 -35.42 9.28
CA ALA A 181 -12.00 -35.56 10.67
C ALA A 181 -12.51 -34.41 11.56
N ILE A 182 -12.66 -33.21 11.01
CA ILE A 182 -13.21 -32.04 11.71
C ILE A 182 -14.71 -32.20 11.97
N GLN A 183 -15.45 -32.81 11.03
CA GLN A 183 -16.87 -33.10 11.23
C GLN A 183 -17.09 -34.16 12.32
N ALA A 184 -16.22 -35.18 12.42
CA ALA A 184 -16.30 -36.19 13.47
C ALA A 184 -16.01 -35.65 14.89
N LEU A 185 -15.30 -34.52 15.00
CA LEU A 185 -15.03 -33.83 16.29
C LEU A 185 -16.18 -32.91 16.73
N GLY A 186 -17.03 -32.47 15.80
CA GLY A 186 -18.19 -31.62 16.09
C GLY A 186 -19.30 -32.33 16.88
N ASP A 187 -19.37 -33.66 16.78
CA ASP A 187 -20.35 -34.50 17.47
C ASP A 187 -19.88 -35.00 18.85
N LEU A 188 -18.64 -34.70 19.24
CA LEU A 188 -18.08 -35.07 20.54
C LEU A 188 -18.28 -33.96 21.57
N ALA A 189 -18.58 -34.34 22.81
CA ALA A 189 -18.67 -33.37 23.90
C ALA A 189 -17.35 -32.57 24.01
N PRO A 190 -17.40 -31.25 24.30
CA PRO A 190 -16.25 -30.33 24.16
C PRO A 190 -14.98 -30.79 24.88
N MET A 191 -15.12 -31.48 26.02
CA MET A 191 -14.00 -32.01 26.80
C MET A 191 -13.25 -33.14 26.09
N VAL A 192 -13.95 -33.95 25.30
CA VAL A 192 -13.36 -35.05 24.52
C VAL A 192 -12.58 -34.50 23.33
N ALA A 193 -13.13 -33.49 22.65
CA ALA A 193 -12.43 -32.81 21.56
C ALA A 193 -11.12 -32.15 22.03
N ILE A 194 -11.13 -31.51 23.20
CA ILE A 194 -9.92 -30.92 23.81
C ILE A 194 -8.87 -32.01 24.13
N ALA A 195 -9.28 -33.14 24.71
CA ALA A 195 -8.36 -34.23 25.03
C ALA A 195 -7.70 -34.83 23.77
N VAL A 196 -8.44 -34.99 22.68
CA VAL A 196 -7.91 -35.50 21.40
C VAL A 196 -6.91 -34.52 20.78
N VAL A 197 -7.20 -33.22 20.81
CA VAL A 197 -6.29 -32.18 20.30
C VAL A 197 -4.99 -32.15 21.14
N LEU A 198 -5.08 -32.22 22.46
CA LEU A 198 -3.91 -32.24 23.34
C LEU A 198 -3.03 -33.48 23.10
N ALA A 199 -3.65 -34.66 22.92
CA ALA A 199 -2.92 -35.89 22.61
C ALA A 199 -2.21 -35.83 21.23
N ALA A 200 -2.88 -35.26 20.22
CA ALA A 200 -2.29 -35.08 18.88
C ALA A 200 -1.10 -34.11 18.90
N VAL A 201 -1.21 -32.99 19.64
CA VAL A 201 -0.12 -32.02 19.80
C VAL A 201 1.06 -32.64 20.56
N ALA A 202 0.80 -33.40 21.62
CA ALA A 202 1.83 -34.11 22.37
C ALA A 202 2.56 -35.17 21.52
N GLY A 203 1.84 -35.92 20.69
CA GLY A 203 2.43 -36.90 19.76
C GLY A 203 3.33 -36.26 18.71
N VAL A 204 2.92 -35.12 18.14
CA VAL A 204 3.74 -34.36 17.18
C VAL A 204 4.99 -33.80 17.83
N LEU A 205 4.88 -33.28 19.07
CA LEU A 205 6.04 -32.78 19.82
C LEU A 205 7.02 -33.90 20.19
N ALA A 206 6.52 -35.04 20.67
CA ALA A 206 7.34 -36.21 20.99
C ALA A 206 8.08 -36.74 19.75
N TRP A 207 7.40 -36.80 18.60
CA TRP A 207 8.00 -37.22 17.33
C TRP A 207 9.10 -36.27 16.84
N ARG A 208 8.93 -34.95 17.03
CA ARG A 208 9.94 -33.96 16.65
C ARG A 208 11.16 -33.95 17.55
N LEU A 209 10.98 -34.25 18.84
CA LEU A 209 12.07 -34.29 19.82
C LEU A 209 12.86 -35.61 19.78
N GLY A 210 12.29 -36.67 19.21
CA GLY A 210 12.91 -38.00 19.13
C GLY A 210 13.72 -38.30 17.87
N ARG A 211 13.86 -37.36 16.92
CA ARG A 211 14.65 -37.60 15.70
C ARG A 211 16.12 -37.23 15.92
N PRO A 212 17.08 -38.18 15.82
CA PRO A 212 18.49 -37.83 15.77
C PRO A 212 18.79 -37.05 14.47
N ALA A 213 19.71 -36.09 14.58
CA ALA A 213 20.13 -35.18 13.52
C ALA A 213 20.77 -35.89 12.32
#